data_AF-A0A6I6SEE9-F1
#
_entry.id   AF-A0A6I6SEE9-F1
#
_cell.length_a   1.000
_cell.length_b   1.000
_cell.length_c   1.000
_cell.angle_alpha   90.00
_cell.angle_beta   90.00
_cell.angle_gamma   90.00
#
_symmetry.space_group_name_H-M   'P 1'
#
loop_
_entity.id
_entity.type
_entity.pdbx_description
1 polymer ?
#
loop_
_entity_poly.entity_id
_entity_poly.type
_entity_poly.pdbx_seq_one_letter_code
_entity_poly.pdbx_strand_id
1 'polypeptide(L)'
;MPRVTSGDIRKVSVSAVVRAQLDADDSRRAPAFDKQTEDEIRACAQRPKSCPVLAPQYQDLTGDGKAELIVGIEGADHSMAIWVYRLKGGVVDRILNTAGTPLAVDVTEGKLIMREPTQTPGYEIRTVFGWDPHSQVMEMQATEYDWQSPVATASPERKP
;
A
#
# COMPACT_ATOMS: atom_id res chain seq x y z
N MET A 1 1.26 16.24 -9.00
CA MET A 1 0.23 15.19 -8.86
C MET A 1 -0.94 15.44 -9.81
N PRO A 2 -1.61 14.39 -10.34
CA PRO A 2 -2.72 14.54 -11.27
C PRO A 2 -3.94 15.24 -10.67
N ARG A 3 -4.70 15.95 -11.52
CA ARG A 3 -6.01 16.51 -11.19
C ARG A 3 -7.13 15.55 -11.59
N VAL A 4 -8.20 15.52 -10.82
CA VAL A 4 -9.38 14.68 -11.03
C VAL A 4 -10.62 15.57 -11.01
N THR A 5 -11.09 15.97 -12.20
CA THR A 5 -12.21 16.90 -12.36
C THR A 5 -13.56 16.29 -11.98
N SER A 6 -13.67 14.97 -11.96
CA SER A 6 -14.88 14.24 -11.57
C SER A 6 -15.18 14.28 -10.07
N GLY A 7 -14.20 14.67 -9.24
CA GLY A 7 -14.31 14.58 -7.78
C GLY A 7 -14.26 13.15 -7.20
N ASP A 8 -13.99 12.14 -8.04
CA ASP A 8 -13.96 10.73 -7.65
C ASP A 8 -12.61 10.10 -8.01
N ILE A 9 -11.84 9.73 -6.99
CA ILE A 9 -10.49 9.17 -7.16
C ILE A 9 -10.50 7.85 -7.94
N ARG A 10 -11.63 7.12 -7.96
CA ARG A 10 -11.74 5.86 -8.73
C ARG A 10 -11.63 6.07 -10.23
N LYS A 11 -11.83 7.31 -10.70
CA LYS A 11 -11.74 7.68 -12.11
C LYS A 11 -10.33 8.11 -12.54
N VAL A 12 -9.37 8.15 -11.62
CA VAL A 12 -7.99 8.50 -11.95
C VAL A 12 -7.27 7.33 -12.62
N SER A 13 -6.36 7.64 -13.55
CA SER A 13 -5.40 6.64 -14.04
C SER A 13 -4.37 6.35 -12.94
N VAL A 14 -4.39 5.12 -12.39
CA VAL A 14 -3.44 4.69 -11.36
C VAL A 14 -2.00 4.77 -11.85
N SER A 15 -1.73 4.37 -13.09
CA SER A 15 -0.39 4.48 -13.67
C SER A 15 0.08 5.94 -13.80
N ALA A 16 -0.83 6.88 -14.10
CA ALA A 16 -0.49 8.30 -14.11
C ALA A 16 -0.20 8.84 -12.69
N VAL A 17 -0.94 8.38 -11.67
CA VAL A 17 -0.68 8.73 -10.26
C VAL A 17 0.70 8.24 -9.82
N VAL A 18 0.99 6.96 -10.04
CA VAL A 18 2.26 6.35 -9.63
C VAL A 18 3.45 7.03 -10.32
N ARG A 19 3.38 7.25 -11.64
CA ARG A 19 4.46 7.94 -12.38
C ARG A 19 4.66 9.37 -11.90
N ALA A 20 3.57 10.11 -11.70
CA ALA A 20 3.65 11.48 -11.20
C ALA A 20 4.21 11.54 -9.77
N GLN A 21 3.98 10.50 -8.96
CA GLN A 21 4.58 10.39 -7.64
C GLN A 21 6.09 10.11 -7.72
N LEU A 22 6.53 9.21 -8.61
CA LEU A 22 7.96 8.98 -8.87
C LEU A 22 8.65 10.27 -9.30
N ASP A 23 8.07 11.02 -10.25
CA ASP A 23 8.62 12.29 -10.70
C ASP A 23 8.70 13.34 -9.56
N ALA A 24 7.68 13.35 -8.68
CA ALA A 24 7.68 14.23 -7.51
C ALA A 24 8.75 13.85 -6.49
N ASP A 25 8.94 12.56 -6.23
CA ASP A 25 9.93 12.04 -5.28
C ASP A 25 11.37 12.25 -5.81
N ASP A 26 11.61 12.05 -7.12
CA ASP A 26 12.89 12.35 -7.78
C ASP A 26 13.23 13.85 -7.71
N SER A 27 12.26 14.74 -7.96
CA SER A 27 12.48 16.19 -7.84
C SER A 27 12.91 16.63 -6.43
N ARG A 28 12.54 15.85 -5.41
CA ARG A 28 12.92 16.04 -4.00
C ARG A 28 14.20 15.32 -3.63
N ARG A 29 14.83 14.61 -4.57
CA ARG A 29 16.03 13.77 -4.39
C ARG A 29 15.80 12.69 -3.33
N ALA A 30 14.61 12.12 -3.31
CA ALA A 30 14.20 11.08 -2.37
C ALA A 30 13.42 9.97 -3.11
N PRO A 31 14.04 9.29 -4.09
CA PRO A 31 13.37 8.23 -4.83
C PRO A 31 12.94 7.10 -3.88
N ALA A 32 11.76 6.55 -4.12
CA ALA A 32 11.21 5.47 -3.30
C ALA A 32 11.76 4.10 -3.69
N PHE A 33 12.30 3.97 -4.90
CA PHE A 33 12.82 2.71 -5.44
C PHE A 33 14.16 2.92 -6.14
N ASP A 34 14.83 1.82 -6.45
CA ASP A 34 15.97 1.84 -7.36
C ASP A 34 15.54 2.15 -8.81
N LYS A 35 16.53 2.45 -9.65
CA LYS A 35 16.29 2.88 -11.02
C LYS A 35 15.62 1.80 -11.87
N GLN A 36 15.95 0.53 -11.62
CA GLN A 36 15.39 -0.58 -12.37
C GLN A 36 13.88 -0.69 -12.12
N THR A 37 13.47 -0.67 -10.86
CA THR A 37 12.07 -0.72 -10.44
C THR A 37 11.29 0.46 -11.00
N GLU A 38 11.85 1.67 -10.99
CA GLU A 38 11.21 2.84 -11.61
C GLU A 38 10.96 2.66 -13.11
N ASP A 39 11.93 2.09 -13.83
CA ASP A 39 11.83 1.85 -15.27
C ASP A 39 10.79 0.76 -15.59
N GLU A 40 10.68 -0.26 -14.73
CA GLU A 40 9.62 -1.28 -14.81
C GLU A 40 8.23 -0.68 -14.58
N ILE A 41 8.06 0.16 -13.55
CA ILE A 41 6.83 0.91 -13.28
C ILE A 41 6.45 1.79 -14.49
N ARG A 42 7.40 2.51 -15.06
CA ARG A 42 7.16 3.37 -16.22
C ARG A 42 6.73 2.56 -17.44
N ALA A 43 7.23 1.33 -17.59
CA ALA A 43 6.92 0.44 -18.70
C ALA A 43 5.63 -0.39 -18.52
N CYS A 44 4.91 -0.29 -17.40
CA CYS A 44 3.71 -1.09 -17.11
C CYS A 44 2.68 -1.14 -18.24
N ALA A 45 2.47 -0.03 -18.97
CA ALA A 45 1.53 0.01 -20.09
C ALA A 45 1.98 -0.84 -21.30
N GLN A 46 3.29 -0.94 -21.53
CA GLN A 46 3.88 -1.74 -22.60
C GLN A 46 4.11 -3.19 -22.17
N ARG A 47 4.36 -3.43 -20.88
CA ARG A 47 4.71 -4.72 -20.30
C ARG A 47 3.85 -5.04 -19.07
N PRO A 48 2.53 -5.26 -19.24
CA PRO A 48 1.61 -5.43 -18.11
C PRO A 48 1.91 -6.66 -17.25
N LYS A 49 2.51 -7.70 -17.84
CA LYS A 49 2.89 -8.94 -17.11
C LYS A 49 4.09 -8.76 -16.17
N SER A 50 4.91 -7.74 -16.39
CA SER A 50 6.08 -7.42 -15.56
C SER A 50 5.86 -6.09 -14.82
N CYS A 51 4.61 -5.67 -14.64
CA CYS A 51 4.31 -4.44 -13.95
C CYS A 51 4.31 -4.72 -12.44
N PRO A 52 5.19 -4.10 -11.65
CA PRO A 52 5.24 -4.32 -10.20
C PRO A 52 4.09 -3.61 -9.46
N VAL A 53 3.29 -2.80 -10.15
CA VAL A 53 2.14 -2.10 -9.56
C VAL A 53 0.96 -3.08 -9.49
N LEU A 54 0.55 -3.41 -8.26
CA LEU A 54 -0.57 -4.30 -8.01
C LEU A 54 -1.91 -3.64 -8.37
N ALA A 55 -2.95 -4.47 -8.48
CA ALA A 55 -4.31 -3.98 -8.69
C ALA A 55 -4.71 -3.01 -7.56
N PRO A 56 -5.22 -1.81 -7.87
CA PRO A 56 -5.54 -0.82 -6.86
C PRO A 56 -6.72 -1.26 -6.00
N GLN A 57 -6.70 -0.86 -4.73
CA GLN A 57 -7.83 -1.02 -3.82
C GLN A 57 -8.39 0.36 -3.46
N TYR A 58 -9.68 0.40 -3.12
CA TYR A 58 -10.37 1.64 -2.75
C TYR A 58 -11.20 1.45 -1.49
N GLN A 59 -10.87 2.18 -0.43
CA GLN A 59 -11.57 2.13 0.85
C GLN A 59 -11.63 3.52 1.47
N ASP A 60 -12.69 3.81 2.23
CA ASP A 60 -12.76 5.02 3.05
C ASP A 60 -11.88 4.83 4.30
N LEU A 61 -10.72 5.48 4.29
CA LEU A 61 -9.72 5.44 5.36
C LEU A 61 -9.77 6.70 6.23
N THR A 62 -10.37 7.78 5.73
CA THR A 62 -10.45 9.06 6.44
C THR A 62 -11.77 9.27 7.17
N GLY A 63 -12.78 8.43 6.91
CA GLY A 63 -14.12 8.48 7.50
C GLY A 63 -15.01 9.57 6.91
N ASP A 64 -14.66 10.12 5.74
CA ASP A 64 -15.41 11.22 5.10
C ASP A 64 -16.45 10.74 4.08
N GLY A 65 -16.62 9.42 3.93
CA GLY A 65 -17.53 8.78 2.99
C GLY A 65 -16.98 8.67 1.56
N LYS A 66 -15.75 9.12 1.31
CA LYS A 66 -15.06 8.96 0.03
C LYS A 66 -13.97 7.91 0.19
N ALA A 67 -13.72 7.17 -0.89
CA ALA A 67 -12.61 6.23 -0.85
C ALA A 67 -11.29 6.93 -1.16
N GLU A 68 -10.27 6.47 -0.47
CA GLU A 68 -8.88 6.63 -0.80
C GLU A 68 -8.44 5.54 -1.80
N LEU A 69 -7.41 5.85 -2.59
CA LEU A 69 -6.73 4.90 -3.48
C LEU A 69 -5.54 4.29 -2.74
N ILE A 70 -5.49 2.96 -2.67
CA ILE A 70 -4.41 2.18 -2.09
C ILE A 70 -3.68 1.45 -3.23
N VAL A 71 -2.36 1.60 -3.28
CA VAL A 71 -1.50 0.99 -4.30
C VAL A 71 -0.37 0.26 -3.61
N GLY A 72 -0.28 -1.05 -3.84
CA GLY A 72 0.91 -1.84 -3.55
C GLY A 72 1.86 -1.84 -4.75
N ILE A 73 3.15 -1.69 -4.51
CA ILE A 73 4.18 -1.70 -5.56
C ILE A 73 5.30 -2.62 -5.09
N GLU A 74 5.52 -3.70 -5.82
CA GLU A 74 6.63 -4.63 -5.58
C GLU A 74 7.96 -3.98 -5.92
N GLY A 75 8.94 -4.12 -5.03
CA GLY A 75 10.32 -3.69 -5.24
C GLY A 75 11.27 -4.88 -5.31
N ALA A 76 12.58 -4.59 -5.22
CA ALA A 76 13.61 -5.62 -5.11
C ALA A 76 13.49 -6.40 -3.78
N ASP A 77 14.05 -7.61 -3.75
CA ASP A 77 14.21 -8.44 -2.55
C ASP A 77 12.91 -8.65 -1.73
N HIS A 78 11.79 -8.86 -2.43
CA HIS A 78 10.45 -9.04 -1.85
C HIS A 78 9.93 -7.83 -1.06
N SER A 79 10.58 -6.67 -1.19
CA SER A 79 10.05 -5.43 -0.62
C SER A 79 8.76 -5.02 -1.34
N MET A 80 7.89 -4.33 -0.60
CA MET A 80 6.68 -3.74 -1.14
C MET A 80 6.49 -2.36 -0.54
N ALA A 81 6.31 -1.36 -1.41
CA ALA A 81 5.81 -0.07 -0.99
C ALA A 81 4.28 -0.08 -1.00
N ILE A 82 3.68 0.57 0.00
CA ILE A 82 2.25 0.79 0.09
C ILE A 82 2.02 2.29 0.11
N TRP A 83 1.39 2.78 -0.95
CA TRP A 83 1.02 4.17 -1.11
C TRP A 83 -0.49 4.33 -0.99
N VAL A 84 -0.91 5.28 -0.15
CA VAL A 84 -2.32 5.65 -0.02
C VAL A 84 -2.50 7.09 -0.44
N TYR A 85 -3.53 7.34 -1.23
CA TYR A 85 -3.86 8.65 -1.75
C TYR A 85 -5.30 9.02 -1.46
N ARG A 86 -5.52 10.27 -1.09
CA ARG A 86 -6.85 10.87 -1.08
C ARG A 86 -7.00 11.88 -2.20
N LEU A 87 -8.23 12.33 -2.42
CA LEU A 87 -8.50 13.46 -3.31
C LEU A 87 -8.76 14.73 -2.51
N LYS A 88 -7.82 15.67 -2.51
CA LYS A 88 -7.94 16.97 -1.83
C LYS A 88 -8.14 18.08 -2.84
N GLY A 89 -9.31 18.73 -2.82
CA GLY A 89 -9.61 19.84 -3.74
C GLY A 89 -9.48 19.48 -5.23
N GLY A 90 -9.76 18.21 -5.59
CA GLY A 90 -9.62 17.71 -6.95
C GLY A 90 -8.18 17.40 -7.38
N VAL A 91 -7.23 17.36 -6.44
CA VAL A 91 -5.84 16.95 -6.68
C VAL A 91 -5.54 15.70 -5.87
N VAL A 92 -4.87 14.72 -6.49
CA VAL A 92 -4.42 13.51 -5.79
C VAL A 92 -3.31 13.88 -4.80
N ASP A 93 -3.43 13.43 -3.56
CA ASP A 93 -2.57 13.76 -2.43
C ASP A 93 -2.14 12.47 -1.72
N ARG A 94 -0.83 12.21 -1.60
CA ARG A 94 -0.31 10.99 -0.93
C ARG A 94 -0.37 11.19 0.58
N ILE A 95 -1.14 10.36 1.25
CA ILE A 95 -1.37 10.40 2.70
C ILE A 95 -0.67 9.27 3.47
N LEU A 96 -0.26 8.20 2.80
CA LEU A 96 0.61 7.18 3.38
C LEU A 96 1.74 6.86 2.40
N ASN A 97 2.95 6.77 2.93
CA ASN A 97 4.11 6.21 2.25
C ASN A 97 4.83 5.29 3.24
N THR A 98 4.62 3.99 3.12
CA THR A 98 5.32 2.98 3.91
C THR A 98 5.87 1.89 2.99
N ALA A 99 6.87 1.17 3.46
CA ALA A 99 7.44 0.03 2.77
C ALA A 99 7.93 -1.01 3.76
N GLY A 100 7.95 -2.26 3.33
CA GLY A 100 8.35 -3.40 4.16
C GLY A 100 8.44 -4.67 3.34
N THR A 101 8.41 -5.81 4.02
CA THR A 101 8.34 -7.15 3.41
C THR A 101 7.08 -7.87 3.88
N PRO A 102 5.88 -7.37 3.50
CA PRO A 102 4.64 -7.83 4.09
C PRO A 102 4.32 -9.27 3.71
N LEU A 103 3.91 -10.06 4.70
CA LEU A 103 3.19 -11.33 4.49
C LEU A 103 1.75 -11.07 4.07
N ALA A 104 1.16 -10.00 4.61
CA ALA A 104 -0.19 -9.58 4.29
C ALA A 104 -0.39 -8.08 4.57
N VAL A 105 -1.33 -7.49 3.83
CA VAL A 105 -1.83 -6.14 4.04
C VAL A 105 -3.35 -6.20 4.09
N ASP A 106 -3.93 -5.79 5.20
CA ASP A 106 -5.37 -5.76 5.41
C ASP A 106 -5.87 -4.33 5.62
N VAL A 107 -7.12 -4.09 5.23
CA VAL A 107 -7.82 -2.84 5.49
C VAL A 107 -9.11 -3.15 6.22
N THR A 108 -9.24 -2.63 7.43
CA THR A 108 -10.44 -2.82 8.26
C THR A 108 -10.65 -1.60 9.14
N GLU A 109 -11.91 -1.21 9.33
CA GLU A 109 -12.30 -0.10 10.21
C GLU A 109 -11.52 1.21 9.96
N GLY A 110 -11.26 1.54 8.68
CA GLY A 110 -10.52 2.75 8.30
C GLY A 110 -9.01 2.69 8.60
N LYS A 111 -8.48 1.52 8.97
CA LYS A 111 -7.06 1.30 9.26
C LYS A 111 -6.42 0.42 8.21
N LEU A 112 -5.15 0.70 7.91
CA LEU A 112 -4.29 -0.18 7.13
C LEU A 112 -3.38 -0.95 8.09
N ILE A 113 -3.38 -2.27 7.97
CA ILE A 113 -2.61 -3.16 8.83
C ILE A 113 -1.61 -3.90 7.95
N MET A 114 -0.33 -3.75 8.27
CA MET A 114 0.75 -4.47 7.60
C MET A 114 1.29 -5.53 8.55
N ARG A 115 1.30 -6.79 8.11
CA ARG A 115 1.91 -7.92 8.83
C ARG A 115 3.20 -8.32 8.15
N GLU A 116 4.28 -8.39 8.90
CA GLU A 116 5.62 -8.71 8.40
C GLU A 116 6.26 -9.83 9.22
N PRO A 117 7.16 -10.64 8.63
CA PRO A 117 7.86 -11.66 9.39
C PRO A 117 8.82 -11.02 10.39
N THR A 118 9.07 -11.71 11.50
CA THR A 118 10.19 -11.37 12.39
C THR A 118 11.36 -12.33 12.20
N GLN A 119 12.50 -12.00 12.79
CA GLN A 119 13.65 -12.92 12.88
C GLN A 119 13.38 -14.12 13.80
N THR A 120 12.31 -14.08 14.60
CA THR A 120 11.92 -15.19 15.47
C THR A 120 10.85 -16.02 14.76
N PRO A 121 11.13 -17.29 14.43
CA PRO A 121 10.15 -18.15 13.76
C PRO A 121 8.83 -18.21 14.53
N GLY A 122 7.71 -18.12 13.82
CA GLY A 122 6.37 -18.14 14.41
C GLY A 122 5.92 -16.82 15.04
N TYR A 123 6.67 -15.73 14.88
CA TYR A 123 6.23 -14.39 15.27
C TYR A 123 6.17 -13.47 14.05
N GLU A 124 5.12 -12.66 14.03
CA GLU A 124 4.93 -11.56 13.09
C GLU A 124 4.91 -10.23 13.84
N ILE A 125 5.30 -9.18 13.14
CA ILE A 125 5.06 -7.82 13.58
C ILE A 125 3.87 -7.27 12.82
N ARG A 126 2.93 -6.67 13.56
CA ARG A 126 1.73 -6.04 13.02
C ARG A 126 1.83 -4.54 13.23
N THR A 127 1.92 -3.81 12.12
CA THR A 127 1.96 -2.34 12.14
C THR A 127 0.61 -1.79 11.68
N VAL A 128 0.02 -0.93 12.50
CA VAL A 128 -1.29 -0.32 12.25
C VAL A 128 -1.12 1.14 11.88
N PHE A 129 -1.64 1.52 10.71
CA PHE A 129 -1.70 2.89 10.23
C PHE A 129 -3.14 3.39 10.26
N GLY A 130 -3.33 4.61 10.76
CA GLY A 130 -4.64 5.25 10.82
C GLY A 130 -4.56 6.73 10.48
N TRP A 131 -5.68 7.29 10.03
CA TRP A 131 -5.80 8.69 9.67
C TRP A 131 -5.63 9.62 10.88
N ASP A 132 -4.77 10.62 10.76
CA ASP A 132 -4.72 11.78 11.67
C ASP A 132 -5.33 13.02 10.97
N PRO A 133 -6.47 13.55 11.45
CA PRO A 133 -7.09 14.74 10.86
C PRO A 133 -6.25 16.01 11.05
N HIS A 134 -5.33 16.05 12.02
CA HIS A 134 -4.49 17.21 12.30
C HIS A 134 -3.34 17.32 11.31
N SER A 135 -2.50 16.29 11.19
CA SER A 135 -1.40 16.24 10.23
C SER A 135 -1.88 16.00 8.80
N GLN A 136 -3.12 15.54 8.64
CA GLN A 136 -3.73 15.21 7.36
C GLN A 136 -2.98 14.12 6.58
N VAL A 137 -2.39 13.17 7.30
CA VAL A 137 -1.74 11.98 6.77
C VAL A 137 -2.18 10.75 7.58
N MET A 138 -1.92 9.55 7.05
CA MET A 138 -1.98 8.33 7.85
C MET A 138 -0.67 8.16 8.60
N GLU A 139 -0.78 7.92 9.90
CA GLU A 139 0.35 7.74 10.80
C GLU A 139 0.34 6.34 11.41
N MET A 140 1.53 5.87 11.80
CA MET A 140 1.66 4.64 12.58
C MET A 140 1.06 4.86 13.97
N GLN A 141 0.02 4.09 14.30
CA GLN A 141 -0.67 4.18 15.58
C GLN A 141 -0.17 3.14 16.59
N ALA A 142 0.20 1.96 16.09
CA ALA A 142 0.63 0.85 16.92
C ALA A 142 1.57 -0.09 16.16
N THR A 143 2.41 -0.77 16.93
CA THR A 143 3.22 -1.90 16.50
C THR A 143 3.06 -3.00 17.54
N GLU A 144 2.59 -4.17 17.11
CA GLU A 144 2.26 -5.31 17.96
C GLU A 144 3.10 -6.52 17.53
N TYR A 145 3.47 -7.37 18.49
CA TYR A 145 4.15 -8.64 18.24
C TYR A 145 3.16 -9.77 18.45
N ASP A 146 2.76 -10.42 17.35
CA ASP A 146 1.77 -11.48 17.37
C ASP A 146 2.45 -12.83 17.17
N TRP A 147 2.07 -13.80 17.99
CA TRP A 147 2.43 -15.20 17.76
C TRP A 147 1.54 -15.76 16.66
N GLN A 148 2.15 -16.31 15.60
CA GLN A 148 1.44 -17.16 14.64
C GLN A 148 1.02 -18.43 15.35
N SER A 149 -0.26 -18.55 15.71
CA SER A 149 -0.82 -19.87 15.96
C SER A 149 -0.63 -20.70 14.69
N PRO A 150 0.00 -21.89 14.73
CA PRO A 150 -0.02 -22.76 13.58
C PRO A 150 -1.49 -23.00 13.26
N VAL A 151 -1.93 -22.59 12.08
CA VAL A 151 -3.26 -22.93 11.59
C VAL A 151 -3.36 -24.44 11.73
N ALA A 152 -4.25 -24.91 12.61
CA ALA A 152 -4.50 -26.32 12.78
C ALA A 152 -4.87 -26.86 11.41
N THR A 153 -3.99 -27.64 10.80
CA THR A 153 -4.28 -28.44 9.64
C THR A 153 -5.42 -29.38 10.01
N ALA A 154 -6.66 -28.99 9.71
CA ALA A 154 -7.77 -29.93 9.60
C ALA A 154 -7.39 -30.94 8.49
N SER A 155 -7.47 -32.26 8.63
CA SER A 155 -8.26 -33.12 9.53
C SER A 155 -7.50 -34.41 9.85
N PRO A 156 -7.80 -35.12 10.94
CA PRO A 156 -7.41 -36.53 11.05
C PRO A 156 -8.32 -37.37 10.13
N GLU A 157 -7.70 -38.15 9.25
CA GLU A 157 -8.37 -39.25 8.55
C GLU A 157 -9.03 -40.17 9.58
N ARG A 158 -10.37 -40.26 9.54
CA ARG A 158 -11.09 -41.30 10.25
C ARG A 158 -11.01 -42.57 9.41
N LYS A 159 -10.12 -43.49 9.79
CA LYS A 159 -10.10 -44.85 9.21
C LYS A 159 -11.23 -45.71 9.83
N PRO A 160 -11.75 -46.68 9.06
CA PRO A 160 -13.04 -47.35 9.29
C PRO A 160 -13.06 -48.30 10.48
#